data_AF-A0A3G6IVR6-F1
#
_entry.id   AF-A0A3G6IVR6-F1
#
_cell.length_a   1.000
_cell.length_b   1.000
_cell.length_c   1.000
_cell.angle_alpha   90.00
_cell.angle_beta   90.00
_cell.angle_gamma   90.00
#
_symmetry.space_group_name_H-M   'P 1'
#
loop_
_entity.id
_entity.type
_entity.pdbx_description
1 polymer ?
#
loop_
_entity_poly.entity_id
_entity_poly.type
_entity_poly.pdbx_seq_one_letter_code
_entity_poly.pdbx_strand_id
1 'polypeptide(L)'
;MLAAAQGRRRSDPVEDLVDLEFAVRVDQAGSLLRDYQTAQPWQKNPHADAKLVTRYFLEDAAFVAAIGSDDRGLLEELQRNLRTPAYPLFLGRRSCPAPANLDLGIFDAPVVEALLGYDTWHATTVHKKERARNVELPIYRDGKPGEYGNRRQDVPISYDQKHRKYGWRTVVYAGSKTIENDLGTNNDPFFEAVISS
;
A
#
# COMPACT_ATOMS: atom_id res chain seq x y z
N MET A 1 -9.07 -2.17 -3.84
CA MET A 1 -9.25 -3.42 -3.08
C MET A 1 -10.60 -3.45 -2.39
N LEU A 2 -10.94 -2.43 -1.58
CA LEU A 2 -12.25 -2.31 -0.90
C LEU A 2 -13.45 -2.53 -1.83
N ALA A 3 -13.49 -1.84 -2.98
CA ALA A 3 -14.54 -2.04 -3.99
C ALA A 3 -14.66 -3.50 -4.47
N ALA A 4 -13.53 -4.21 -4.61
CA ALA A 4 -13.54 -5.62 -5.02
C ALA A 4 -14.06 -6.54 -3.90
N ALA A 5 -13.70 -6.24 -2.65
CA ALA A 5 -14.21 -6.94 -1.47
C ALA A 5 -15.74 -6.81 -1.36
N GLN A 6 -16.27 -5.61 -1.62
CA GLN A 6 -17.71 -5.31 -1.70
C GLN A 6 -18.43 -5.89 -2.92
N GLY A 7 -17.71 -6.48 -3.89
CA GLY A 7 -18.32 -7.02 -5.11
C GLY A 7 -18.71 -5.98 -6.15
N ARG A 8 -18.18 -4.74 -6.07
CA ARG A 8 -18.44 -3.69 -7.05
C ARG A 8 -17.85 -4.04 -8.41
N ARG A 9 -18.61 -3.75 -9.46
CA ARG A 9 -18.16 -3.80 -10.85
C ARG A 9 -17.29 -2.60 -11.15
N ARG A 10 -16.57 -2.65 -12.27
CA ARG A 10 -15.66 -1.56 -12.69
C ARG A 10 -16.35 -0.26 -13.07
N SER A 11 -17.64 -0.34 -13.38
CA SER A 11 -18.50 0.79 -13.76
C SER A 11 -19.25 1.39 -12.58
N ASP A 12 -19.21 0.74 -11.41
CA ASP A 12 -19.97 1.18 -10.25
C ASP A 12 -19.27 2.40 -9.61
N PRO A 13 -20.01 3.31 -8.98
CA PRO A 13 -19.45 4.46 -8.28
C PRO A 13 -18.47 4.03 -7.19
N VAL A 14 -17.47 4.88 -6.93
CA VAL A 14 -16.40 4.66 -5.94
C VAL A 14 -16.12 5.90 -5.09
N GLU A 15 -16.88 6.98 -5.29
CA GLU A 15 -16.72 8.28 -4.67
C GLU A 15 -16.74 8.17 -3.14
N ASP A 16 -17.66 7.38 -2.60
CA ASP A 16 -17.76 7.09 -1.16
C ASP A 16 -16.51 6.42 -0.58
N LEU A 17 -15.80 5.60 -1.37
CA LEU A 17 -14.53 5.00 -0.97
C LEU A 17 -13.35 5.97 -1.13
N VAL A 18 -13.47 6.95 -2.02
CA VAL A 18 -12.45 8.01 -2.23
C VAL A 18 -12.49 9.03 -1.10
N ASP A 19 -13.66 9.24 -0.50
CA ASP A 19 -13.86 10.18 0.61
C ASP A 19 -13.33 9.68 1.96
N LEU A 20 -12.93 8.40 2.04
CA LEU A 20 -12.32 7.83 3.25
C LEU A 20 -10.94 8.42 3.53
N GLU A 21 -10.62 8.67 4.80
CA GLU A 21 -9.26 9.03 5.17
C GLU A 21 -8.32 7.85 4.94
N PHE A 22 -7.13 8.12 4.43
CA PHE A 22 -6.14 7.08 4.14
C PHE A 22 -4.75 7.50 4.60
N ALA A 23 -4.12 6.64 5.38
CA ALA A 23 -2.74 6.77 5.79
C ALA A 23 -2.00 5.44 5.67
N VAL A 24 -0.70 5.49 5.42
CA VAL A 24 0.16 4.32 5.27
C VAL A 24 1.43 4.53 6.05
N ARG A 25 1.76 3.57 6.90
CA ARG A 25 3.07 3.42 7.51
C ARG A 25 3.92 2.46 6.67
N VAL A 26 5.16 2.85 6.40
CA VAL A 26 6.13 2.02 5.67
C VAL A 26 6.92 1.19 6.68
N ASP A 27 6.58 -0.10 6.80
CA ASP A 27 7.28 -1.01 7.71
C ASP A 27 8.54 -1.58 7.06
N GLN A 28 8.51 -1.84 5.76
CA GLN A 28 9.65 -2.23 4.95
C GLN A 28 9.46 -1.69 3.53
N ALA A 29 10.34 -0.82 3.06
CA ALA A 29 10.17 -0.14 1.76
C ALA A 29 10.26 -1.10 0.55
N GLY A 30 11.01 -2.20 0.70
CA GLY A 30 11.28 -3.18 -0.35
C GLY A 30 12.24 -2.70 -1.43
N SER A 31 12.41 -3.52 -2.47
CA SER A 31 13.22 -3.23 -3.66
C SER A 31 12.40 -3.26 -4.94
N LEU A 32 12.86 -2.56 -5.98
CA LEU A 32 12.19 -2.53 -7.28
C LEU A 32 12.60 -3.75 -8.12
N LEU A 33 11.66 -4.66 -8.36
CA LEU A 33 11.83 -5.78 -9.27
C LEU A 33 11.36 -5.41 -10.68
N ARG A 34 12.21 -5.61 -11.69
CA ARG A 34 11.89 -5.44 -13.10
C ARG A 34 11.64 -6.80 -13.76
N ASP A 35 10.39 -7.06 -14.09
CA ASP A 35 9.92 -8.29 -14.71
C ASP A 35 9.67 -8.13 -16.21
N TYR A 36 10.13 -9.10 -17.00
CA TYR A 36 10.03 -9.11 -18.46
C TYR A 36 9.01 -10.16 -18.89
N GLN A 37 7.83 -9.70 -19.31
CA GLN A 37 6.72 -10.58 -19.69
C GLN A 37 6.54 -10.61 -21.20
N THR A 38 6.48 -11.80 -21.78
CA THR A 38 6.13 -11.96 -23.20
C THR A 38 4.65 -12.31 -23.34
N ALA A 39 3.99 -11.66 -24.29
CA ALA A 39 2.61 -11.96 -24.67
C ALA A 39 2.56 -12.30 -26.16
N GLN A 40 2.15 -13.52 -26.48
CA GLN A 40 1.98 -13.99 -27.84
C GLN A 40 0.54 -14.47 -28.02
N PRO A 41 -0.21 -13.99 -29.04
CA PRO A 41 -1.57 -14.43 -29.29
C PRO A 41 -1.60 -15.80 -29.99
N TRP A 42 -0.92 -16.79 -29.43
CA TRP A 42 -0.69 -18.11 -30.04
C TRP A 42 -1.98 -18.84 -30.44
N GLN A 43 -3.07 -18.63 -29.71
CA GLN A 43 -4.39 -19.21 -30.01
C GLN A 43 -5.04 -18.63 -31.26
N LYS A 44 -4.72 -17.39 -31.65
CA LYS A 44 -5.26 -16.72 -32.85
C LYS A 44 -4.30 -16.81 -34.03
N ASN A 45 -3.00 -16.72 -33.74
CA ASN A 45 -1.95 -16.84 -34.74
C ASN A 45 -0.69 -17.44 -34.06
N PRO A 46 -0.43 -18.74 -34.24
CA PRO A 46 0.73 -19.43 -33.66
C PRO A 46 2.08 -18.85 -34.08
N HIS A 47 2.14 -18.14 -35.21
CA HIS A 47 3.35 -17.53 -35.76
C HIS A 47 3.44 -16.02 -35.50
N ALA A 48 2.52 -15.44 -34.72
CA ALA A 48 2.60 -14.02 -34.38
C ALA A 48 3.84 -13.75 -33.51
N ASP A 49 4.49 -12.60 -33.74
CA ASP A 49 5.63 -12.18 -32.92
C ASP A 49 5.22 -12.03 -31.46
N ALA A 50 6.10 -12.50 -30.56
CA ALA A 50 5.94 -12.27 -29.14
C ALA A 50 6.17 -10.79 -28.82
N LYS A 51 5.22 -10.15 -28.13
CA LYS A 51 5.38 -8.78 -27.63
C LYS A 51 6.00 -8.81 -26.24
N LEU A 52 7.12 -8.15 -26.07
CA LEU A 52 7.75 -7.96 -24.76
C LEU A 52 7.10 -6.77 -24.03
N VAL A 53 6.76 -6.98 -22.77
CA VAL A 53 6.21 -5.98 -21.87
C VAL A 53 7.02 -5.99 -20.57
N THR A 54 7.63 -4.84 -20.25
CA THR A 54 8.34 -4.66 -18.99
C THR A 54 7.38 -4.19 -17.91
N ARG A 55 7.45 -4.80 -16.72
CA ARG A 55 6.63 -4.44 -15.56
C ARG A 55 7.52 -4.29 -14.34
N TYR A 56 7.18 -3.33 -13.51
CA TYR A 56 7.87 -3.08 -12.25
C TYR A 56 6.99 -3.48 -11.08
N PHE A 57 7.60 -4.12 -10.08
CA PHE A 57 7.01 -4.56 -8.83
C PHE A 57 7.85 -4.08 -7.66
N LEU A 58 7.23 -3.94 -6.49
CA LEU A 58 7.98 -3.86 -5.23
C LEU A 58 8.03 -5.28 -4.65
N GLU A 59 9.22 -5.76 -4.35
CA GLU A 59 9.48 -7.03 -3.68
C GLU A 59 9.95 -6.78 -2.24
N ASP A 60 9.71 -7.76 -1.36
CA ASP A 60 10.05 -7.68 0.06
C ASP A 60 9.60 -6.35 0.72
N ALA A 61 8.44 -5.84 0.31
CA ALA A 61 7.85 -4.62 0.86
C ALA A 61 6.70 -4.95 1.82
N ALA A 62 6.57 -4.16 2.89
CA ALA A 62 5.51 -4.30 3.88
C ALA A 62 5.00 -2.92 4.29
N PHE A 63 3.67 -2.79 4.33
CA PHE A 63 2.97 -1.56 4.64
C PHE A 63 1.82 -1.85 5.60
N VAL A 64 1.59 -0.94 6.54
CA VAL A 64 0.39 -0.91 7.37
C VAL A 64 -0.46 0.26 6.90
N ALA A 65 -1.67 -0.03 6.42
CA ALA A 65 -2.60 0.99 5.94
C ALA A 65 -3.73 1.19 6.96
N ALA A 66 -4.03 2.44 7.27
CA ALA A 66 -5.19 2.84 8.05
C ALA A 66 -6.22 3.50 7.13
N ILE A 67 -7.48 3.12 7.31
CA ILE A 67 -8.63 3.68 6.62
C ILE A 67 -9.52 4.30 7.71
N GLY A 68 -9.89 5.57 7.54
CA GLY A 68 -10.66 6.33 8.51
C GLY A 68 -12.01 6.79 7.96
N SER A 69 -12.99 6.84 8.85
CA SER A 69 -14.34 7.36 8.62
C SER A 69 -14.92 7.78 9.97
N ASP A 70 -15.73 8.83 9.98
CA ASP A 70 -16.53 9.20 11.16
C ASP A 70 -17.67 8.19 11.43
N ASP A 71 -18.03 7.39 10.42
CA ASP A 71 -19.00 6.30 10.55
C ASP A 71 -18.29 4.97 10.83
N ARG A 72 -18.36 4.54 12.09
CA ARG A 72 -17.85 3.22 12.53
C ARG A 72 -18.56 2.05 11.82
N GLY A 73 -19.86 2.15 11.56
CA GLY A 73 -20.63 1.10 10.92
C GLY A 73 -20.13 0.81 9.50
N LEU A 74 -19.73 1.86 8.78
CA LEU A 74 -19.07 1.74 7.48
C LEU A 74 -17.74 0.98 7.59
N LEU A 75 -16.89 1.31 8.57
CA LEU A 75 -15.60 0.60 8.77
C LEU A 75 -15.81 -0.88 9.12
N GLU A 76 -16.79 -1.21 9.96
CA GLU A 76 -17.15 -2.59 10.30
C GLU A 76 -17.66 -3.36 9.08
N GLU A 77 -18.43 -2.71 8.20
CA GLU A 77 -18.86 -3.31 6.94
C GLU A 77 -17.68 -3.58 6.00
N LEU A 78 -16.78 -2.61 5.83
CA LEU A 78 -15.56 -2.77 5.03
C LEU A 78 -14.70 -3.92 5.57
N GLN A 79 -14.52 -4.02 6.90
CA GLN A 79 -13.79 -5.10 7.53
C GLN A 79 -14.44 -6.47 7.25
N ARG A 80 -15.77 -6.59 7.39
CA ARG A 80 -16.50 -7.83 7.05
C ARG A 80 -16.26 -8.22 5.59
N ASN A 81 -16.38 -7.27 4.67
CA ASN A 81 -16.14 -7.51 3.25
C ASN A 81 -14.70 -7.95 2.95
N LEU A 82 -13.70 -7.43 3.68
CA LEU A 82 -12.31 -7.89 3.53
C LEU A 82 -12.11 -9.34 4.03
N ARG A 83 -12.83 -9.75 5.08
CA ARG A 83 -12.78 -11.12 5.61
C ARG A 83 -13.48 -12.13 4.71
N THR A 84 -14.58 -11.73 4.07
CA THR A 84 -15.36 -12.58 3.16
C THR A 84 -15.57 -11.87 1.81
N PRO A 85 -14.51 -11.74 0.99
CA PRO A 85 -14.56 -10.89 -0.18
C PRO A 85 -15.35 -11.52 -1.33
N ALA A 86 -16.17 -10.71 -2.00
CA ALA A 86 -16.93 -11.16 -3.17
C ALA A 86 -16.04 -11.45 -4.40
N TYR A 87 -14.88 -10.79 -4.49
CA TYR A 87 -13.85 -11.05 -5.50
C TYR A 87 -12.48 -11.30 -4.87
N PRO A 88 -11.58 -12.09 -5.49
CA PRO A 88 -10.23 -12.29 -5.00
C PRO A 88 -9.47 -10.96 -4.80
N LEU A 89 -8.76 -10.85 -3.67
CA LEU A 89 -8.04 -9.64 -3.28
C LEU A 89 -6.57 -9.70 -3.70
N PHE A 90 -6.07 -8.57 -4.20
CA PHE A 90 -4.71 -8.44 -4.71
C PHE A 90 -4.11 -7.08 -4.34
N LEU A 91 -2.79 -7.04 -4.19
CA LEU A 91 -2.00 -5.83 -3.96
C LEU A 91 -1.57 -5.24 -5.32
N GLY A 92 -2.46 -4.43 -5.90
CA GLY A 92 -2.24 -3.76 -7.19
C GLY A 92 -2.48 -4.65 -8.40
N ARG A 93 -1.68 -5.70 -8.61
CA ARG A 93 -1.79 -6.62 -9.76
C ARG A 93 -2.26 -8.01 -9.31
N ARG A 94 -2.99 -8.73 -10.16
CA ARG A 94 -3.50 -10.09 -9.87
C ARG A 94 -2.42 -11.13 -9.54
N SER A 95 -1.18 -10.90 -9.97
CA SER A 95 -0.03 -11.74 -9.64
C SER A 95 0.47 -11.56 -8.20
N CYS A 96 -0.02 -10.55 -7.48
CA CYS A 96 0.36 -10.22 -6.11
C CYS A 96 -0.86 -10.45 -5.20
N PRO A 97 -1.14 -11.69 -4.78
CA PRO A 97 -2.27 -11.99 -3.88
C PRO A 97 -2.14 -11.22 -2.56
N ALA A 98 -3.28 -10.77 -2.02
CA ALA A 98 -3.28 -10.17 -0.69
C ALA A 98 -2.98 -11.23 0.38
N PRO A 99 -2.26 -10.88 1.46
CA PRO A 99 -1.94 -11.83 2.52
C PRO A 99 -3.18 -12.11 3.39
N ALA A 100 -3.18 -13.25 4.08
CA ALA A 100 -4.32 -13.68 4.90
C ALA A 100 -4.54 -12.78 6.14
N ASN A 101 -3.49 -12.12 6.63
CA ASN A 101 -3.49 -11.23 7.80
C ASN A 101 -3.77 -9.75 7.41
N LEU A 102 -4.60 -9.53 6.39
CA LEU A 102 -4.89 -8.19 5.87
C LEU A 102 -5.63 -7.30 6.88
N ASP A 103 -6.46 -7.91 7.73
CA ASP A 103 -7.22 -7.21 8.75
C ASP A 103 -6.47 -7.16 10.08
N LEU A 104 -6.14 -5.95 10.52
CA LEU A 104 -5.41 -5.68 11.77
C LEU A 104 -6.31 -5.13 12.89
N GLY A 105 -7.61 -5.01 12.64
CA GLY A 105 -8.59 -4.51 13.62
C GLY A 105 -9.12 -3.10 13.33
N ILE A 106 -10.02 -2.65 14.20
CA ILE A 106 -10.60 -1.30 14.20
C ILE A 106 -10.18 -0.61 15.49
N PHE A 107 -9.70 0.61 15.36
CA PHE A 107 -9.17 1.42 16.45
C PHE A 107 -10.00 2.71 16.57
N ASP A 108 -10.25 3.15 17.80
CA ASP A 108 -10.97 4.40 18.08
C ASP A 108 -9.96 5.55 18.16
N ALA A 109 -9.39 5.90 17.01
CA ALA A 109 -8.40 6.97 16.86
C ALA A 109 -8.33 7.46 15.41
N PRO A 110 -7.91 8.73 15.16
CA PRO A 110 -7.58 9.21 13.82
C PRO A 110 -6.53 8.34 13.12
N VAL A 111 -6.56 8.25 11.79
CA VAL A 111 -5.73 7.30 11.03
C VAL A 111 -4.23 7.39 11.33
N VAL A 112 -3.69 8.59 11.54
CA VAL A 112 -2.26 8.78 11.88
C VAL A 112 -1.98 8.33 13.31
N GLU A 113 -2.85 8.68 14.26
CA GLU A 113 -2.72 8.27 15.66
C GLU A 113 -2.85 6.76 15.83
N ALA A 114 -3.75 6.12 15.08
CA ALA A 114 -3.88 4.66 15.05
C ALA A 114 -2.57 4.00 14.57
N LEU A 115 -1.93 4.53 13.52
CA LEU A 115 -0.65 4.01 13.02
C LEU A 115 0.53 4.27 13.96
N LEU A 116 0.51 5.38 14.70
CA LEU A 116 1.48 5.70 15.75
C LEU A 116 1.26 4.82 17.00
N GLY A 117 0.02 4.47 17.33
CA GLY A 117 -0.31 3.61 18.46
C GLY A 117 -0.13 2.11 18.19
N TYR A 118 0.07 1.71 16.93
CA TYR A 118 0.21 0.30 16.57
C TYR A 118 1.67 -0.17 16.66
N ASP A 119 2.03 -0.95 17.69
CA ASP A 119 3.43 -1.30 17.98
C ASP A 119 3.99 -2.48 17.17
N THR A 120 3.16 -3.21 16.44
CA THR A 120 3.66 -4.37 15.67
C THR A 120 4.39 -3.91 14.42
N TRP A 121 5.66 -4.31 14.28
CA TRP A 121 6.46 -4.06 13.07
C TRP A 121 6.47 -5.27 12.13
N HIS A 122 5.89 -5.08 10.96
CA HIS A 122 5.77 -6.06 9.87
C HIS A 122 6.96 -5.95 8.92
N ALA A 123 8.03 -6.70 9.20
CA ALA A 123 9.20 -6.78 8.34
C ALA A 123 9.78 -8.20 8.38
N THR A 124 10.53 -8.58 7.33
CA THR A 124 11.20 -9.88 7.30
C THR A 124 12.30 -9.94 8.35
N THR A 125 12.60 -11.13 8.87
CA THR A 125 13.67 -11.31 9.85
C THR A 125 15.03 -10.83 9.33
N VAL A 126 15.28 -10.98 8.02
CA VAL A 126 16.49 -10.48 7.36
C VAL A 126 16.53 -8.96 7.47
N HIS A 127 15.44 -8.27 7.07
CA HIS A 127 15.37 -6.82 7.19
C HIS A 127 15.56 -6.34 8.62
N LYS A 128 14.91 -6.99 9.60
CA LYS A 128 15.06 -6.63 11.02
C LYS A 128 16.52 -6.71 11.49
N LYS A 129 17.29 -7.70 11.06
CA LYS A 129 18.72 -7.83 11.43
C LYS A 129 19.62 -6.78 10.81
N GLU A 130 19.23 -6.19 9.69
CA GLU A 130 19.99 -5.15 8.98
C GLU A 130 19.72 -3.73 9.52
N ARG A 131 18.73 -3.57 10.39
CA ARG A 131 18.34 -2.26 10.94
C ARG A 131 18.86 -2.07 12.36
N ALA A 132 19.03 -0.81 12.74
CA ALA A 132 19.43 -0.40 14.09
C ALA A 132 18.41 -0.84 15.15
N ARG A 133 18.80 -0.72 16.44
CA ARG A 133 17.94 -1.01 17.60
C ARG A 133 16.68 -0.13 17.63
N ASN A 134 16.76 1.11 17.17
CA ASN A 134 15.61 2.01 17.06
C ASN A 134 15.35 2.28 15.58
N VAL A 135 14.13 1.98 15.13
CA VAL A 135 13.75 2.11 13.72
C VAL A 135 12.60 3.10 13.60
N GLU A 136 12.79 4.11 12.76
CA GLU A 136 11.74 5.05 12.38
C GLU A 136 10.95 4.51 11.19
N LEU A 137 9.66 4.30 11.39
CA LEU A 137 8.72 3.86 10.37
C LEU A 137 7.89 5.05 9.89
N PRO A 138 8.18 5.65 8.72
CA PRO A 138 7.53 6.86 8.26
C PRO A 138 6.07 6.61 7.91
N ILE A 139 5.23 7.59 8.23
CA ILE A 139 3.79 7.60 7.95
C ILE A 139 3.50 8.67 6.91
N TYR A 140 2.72 8.31 5.91
CA TYR A 140 2.22 9.22 4.88
C TYR A 140 0.71 9.17 4.83
N ARG A 141 0.07 10.30 4.53
CA ARG A 141 -1.38 10.38 4.35
C ARG A 141 -1.72 11.30 3.18
N ASP A 142 -3.00 11.29 2.83
CA ASP A 142 -3.54 12.28 1.90
C ASP A 142 -3.51 13.68 2.52
N GLY A 143 -3.09 14.64 1.70
CA GLY A 143 -2.95 16.05 2.06
C GLY A 143 -4.30 16.76 2.04
N LYS A 144 -4.55 17.56 3.07
CA LYS A 144 -5.72 18.43 3.17
C LYS A 144 -5.57 19.66 2.27
N PRO A 145 -6.67 20.33 1.89
CA PRO A 145 -6.59 21.56 1.09
C PRO A 145 -5.64 22.59 1.71
N GLY A 146 -4.67 23.07 0.92
CA GLY A 146 -3.66 24.03 1.36
C GLY A 146 -2.37 23.43 1.93
N GLU A 147 -2.31 22.12 2.16
CA GLU A 147 -1.07 21.46 2.57
C GLU A 147 -0.10 21.26 1.38
N TYR A 148 1.19 21.43 1.64
CA TYR A 148 2.25 21.15 0.68
C TYR A 148 2.74 19.71 0.82
N GLY A 149 2.92 19.03 -0.31
CA GLY A 149 3.39 17.66 -0.33
C GLY A 149 3.65 17.17 -1.75
N ASN A 150 3.87 15.88 -1.89
CA ASN A 150 4.16 15.25 -3.17
C ASN A 150 2.87 15.04 -3.97
N ARG A 151 2.75 15.64 -5.15
CA ARG A 151 1.60 15.43 -6.03
C ARG A 151 1.67 14.05 -6.69
N ARG A 152 0.55 13.30 -6.63
CA ARG A 152 0.39 11.97 -7.24
C ARG A 152 -0.91 11.93 -8.04
N GLN A 153 -0.89 11.26 -9.20
CA GLN A 153 -2.06 11.11 -10.06
C GLN A 153 -2.62 9.68 -9.97
N ASP A 154 -3.21 9.33 -8.84
CA ASP A 154 -3.68 7.98 -8.53
C ASP A 154 -5.07 7.93 -7.89
N VAL A 155 -5.76 9.07 -7.71
CA VAL A 155 -7.16 9.11 -7.24
C VAL A 155 -8.06 8.56 -8.33
N PRO A 156 -8.79 7.45 -8.11
CA PRO A 156 -9.63 6.86 -9.15
C PRO A 156 -10.87 7.72 -9.42
N ILE A 157 -11.03 8.19 -10.66
CA ILE A 157 -12.28 8.84 -11.11
C ILE A 157 -13.15 7.82 -11.85
N SER A 158 -12.53 6.88 -12.57
CA SER A 158 -13.25 5.77 -13.21
C SER A 158 -12.34 4.57 -13.43
N TYR A 159 -12.87 3.38 -13.15
CA TYR A 159 -12.23 2.10 -13.46
C TYR A 159 -12.77 1.44 -14.75
N ASP A 160 -13.64 2.11 -15.51
CA ASP A 160 -14.13 1.61 -16.81
C ASP A 160 -12.93 1.29 -17.72
N GLN A 161 -12.96 0.12 -18.35
CA GLN A 161 -11.92 -0.30 -19.28
C GLN A 161 -11.82 0.62 -20.51
N LYS A 162 -12.94 1.23 -20.93
CA LYS A 162 -12.97 2.14 -22.08
C LYS A 162 -12.47 3.55 -21.72
N HIS A 163 -12.67 3.97 -20.46
CA HIS A 163 -12.42 5.34 -20.02
C HIS A 163 -11.83 5.39 -18.60
N ARG A 164 -10.71 4.69 -18.39
CA ARG A 164 -10.01 4.71 -17.10
C ARG A 164 -9.43 6.08 -16.84
N LYS A 165 -9.81 6.73 -15.73
CA LYS A 165 -9.43 8.12 -15.43
C LYS A 165 -8.97 8.26 -13.99
N TYR A 166 -7.93 9.09 -13.80
CA TYR A 166 -7.35 9.39 -12.50
C TYR A 166 -7.21 10.90 -12.27
N GLY A 167 -7.52 11.31 -11.05
CA GLY A 167 -7.32 12.66 -10.51
C GLY A 167 -6.01 12.77 -9.75
N TRP A 168 -5.75 13.98 -9.25
CA TRP A 168 -4.57 14.30 -8.45
C TRP A 168 -4.90 14.27 -6.95
N ARG A 169 -3.93 13.83 -6.14
CA ARG A 169 -3.87 14.09 -4.70
C ARG A 169 -2.48 14.57 -4.29
N THR A 170 -2.43 15.19 -3.12
CA THR A 170 -1.18 15.53 -2.44
C THR A 170 -0.92 14.46 -1.39
N VAL A 171 0.32 13.98 -1.27
CA VAL A 171 0.75 13.06 -0.21
C VAL A 171 1.70 13.80 0.72
N VAL A 172 1.42 13.74 2.02
CA VAL A 172 2.12 14.49 3.07
C VAL A 172 2.77 13.52 4.06
N TYR A 173 3.97 13.86 4.52
CA TYR A 173 4.64 13.16 5.63
C TYR A 173 3.98 13.55 6.95
N ALA A 174 3.53 12.56 7.72
CA ALA A 174 2.76 12.76 8.94
C ALA A 174 3.50 12.31 10.21
N GLY A 175 4.84 12.26 10.14
CA GLY A 175 5.70 11.77 11.21
C GLY A 175 6.09 10.31 11.03
N SER A 176 6.70 9.73 12.06
CA SER A 176 7.20 8.36 12.07
C SER A 176 6.89 7.68 13.39
N LYS A 177 6.66 6.37 13.34
CA LYS A 177 6.58 5.52 14.52
C LYS A 177 7.96 4.95 14.81
N THR A 178 8.52 5.28 15.97
CA THR A 178 9.71 4.61 16.50
C THR A 178 9.33 3.23 17.01
N ILE A 179 10.06 2.21 16.56
CA ILE A 179 9.95 0.82 17.05
C ILE A 179 11.30 0.38 17.61
N GLU A 180 11.27 -0.28 18.75
CA GLU A 180 12.41 -1.02 19.26
C GLU A 180 12.54 -2.36 18.51
N ASN A 181 13.72 -2.57 17.94
CA ASN A 181 14.08 -3.73 17.15
C ASN A 181 14.96 -4.68 17.98
N ASP A 182 14.35 -5.76 18.48
CA ASP A 182 15.07 -6.75 19.27
C ASP A 182 16.22 -7.46 18.56
N LEU A 183 16.21 -7.44 17.23
CA LEU A 183 17.22 -8.07 16.38
C LEU A 183 18.27 -7.09 15.86
N GLY A 184 18.15 -5.81 16.21
CA GLY A 184 19.04 -4.77 15.72
C GLY A 184 20.42 -4.81 16.34
N THR A 185 21.45 -4.47 15.55
CA THR A 185 22.82 -4.33 16.03
C THR A 185 23.08 -2.90 16.51
N ASN A 186 23.87 -2.74 17.58
CA ASN A 186 24.31 -1.41 18.06
C ASN A 186 25.33 -0.75 17.13
N ASN A 187 25.90 -1.50 16.17
CA ASN A 187 26.75 -0.97 15.13
C ASN A 187 25.94 -0.76 13.86
N ASP A 188 25.81 0.49 13.46
CA ASP A 188 25.31 0.90 12.16
C ASP A 188 26.52 1.34 11.30
N PRO A 189 27.10 0.45 10.47
CA PRO A 189 28.18 0.83 9.56
C PRO A 189 27.72 1.77 8.43
N PHE A 190 26.41 1.99 8.26
CA PHE A 190 25.86 2.86 7.22
C PHE A 190 25.66 4.31 7.69
N PHE A 191 25.50 4.56 8.99
CA PHE A 191 25.38 5.93 9.53
C PHE A 191 26.69 6.73 9.45
N GLU A 192 27.86 6.08 9.54
CA GLU A 192 29.16 6.77 9.39
C GLU A 192 29.39 7.29 7.96
N ALA A 193 28.92 6.58 6.93
CA ALA A 193 29.20 6.93 5.54
C ALA A 193 28.34 8.08 5.00
N VAL A 194 27.13 8.28 5.53
CA VAL A 194 26.20 9.32 5.04
C VAL A 194 26.46 10.69 5.70
N ILE A 195 27.09 10.72 6.88
CA ILE A 195 27.47 11.98 7.56
C ILE A 195 28.83 12.50 7.07
N SER A 196 29.65 11.66 6.45
CA SER A 196 30.98 12.01 5.93
C SER A 196 31.03 12.39 4.43
N SER A 197 29.89 12.64 3.77
CA SER A 197 29.84 13.01 2.34
C SER A 197 28.97 14.22 2.05
#